data_AF-A0A1I5NXE7-F1
#
_entry.id   AF-A0A1I5NXE7-F1
#
_cell.length_a   1.000
_cell.length_b   1.000
_cell.length_c   1.000
_cell.angle_alpha   90.00
_cell.angle_beta   90.00
_cell.angle_gamma   90.00
#
_symmetry.space_group_name_H-M   'P 1'
#
loop_
_entity.id
_entity.type
_entity.pdbx_description
1 polymer ?
#
loop_
_entity_poly.entity_id
_entity_poly.type
_entity_poly.pdbx_seq_one_letter_code
_entity_poly.pdbx_strand_id
1 'polypeptide(L)'
;MGFNQLGDRINKLYAYGVSLRVDKYLSSVNLVKRRTIAQDMVKSGVVFINGVQAKPSKDVKVGDTIEIRYLKGAKQYKVLKIPTTKTIPKSAKDEYVQELQS
;
A
#
# COMPACT_ATOMS: atom_id res chain seq x y z
N MET A 1 11.16 -14.84 35.62
CA MET A 1 11.60 -14.79 34.21
C MET A 1 10.58 -14.02 33.39
N GLY A 2 11.06 -13.11 32.53
CA GLY A 2 10.30 -12.02 31.95
C GLY A 2 9.28 -12.43 30.90
N PHE A 3 8.11 -11.80 31.01
CA PHE A 3 6.96 -11.87 30.13
C PHE A 3 7.32 -11.53 28.68
N ASN A 4 6.75 -12.29 27.76
CA ASN A 4 6.92 -12.21 26.31
C ASN A 4 6.41 -10.85 25.74
N GLN A 5 7.15 -9.77 25.96
CA GLN A 5 6.81 -8.37 25.60
C GLN A 5 6.83 -8.07 24.09
N LEU A 6 7.06 -9.06 23.23
CA LEU A 6 7.17 -8.83 21.79
C LEU A 6 5.81 -8.90 21.05
N GLY A 7 4.83 -9.63 21.60
CA GLY A 7 3.50 -9.84 20.99
C GLY A 7 2.52 -8.66 21.17
N ASP A 8 2.62 -7.93 22.28
CA ASP A 8 1.73 -6.79 22.55
C ASP A 8 2.15 -5.49 21.86
N ARG A 9 3.46 -5.36 21.54
CA ARG A 9 4.01 -4.16 20.87
C ARG A 9 3.60 -4.07 19.41
N ILE A 10 3.45 -5.22 18.73
CA ILE A 10 2.96 -5.25 17.34
C ILE A 10 1.51 -4.79 17.29
N ASN A 11 0.64 -5.26 18.18
CA ASN A 11 -0.78 -4.88 18.19
C ASN A 11 -1.03 -3.42 18.63
N LYS A 12 -0.21 -2.88 19.54
CA LYS A 12 -0.34 -1.48 20.00
C LYS A 12 0.05 -0.44 18.94
N LEU A 13 0.88 -0.81 17.95
CA LEU A 13 1.21 0.03 16.79
C LEU A 13 0.11 0.01 15.70
N TYR A 14 -0.62 -1.10 15.54
CA TYR A 14 -1.74 -1.18 14.59
C TYR A 14 -2.98 -0.39 15.03
N ALA A 15 -3.09 -0.04 16.31
CA ALA A 15 -4.14 0.83 16.85
C ALA A 15 -3.89 2.34 16.57
N TYR A 16 -2.68 2.73 16.15
CA TYR A 16 -2.30 4.13 15.94
C TYR A 16 -2.41 4.49 14.46
N GLY A 17 -3.62 4.81 14.00
CA GLY A 17 -3.93 5.54 12.75
C GLY A 17 -2.86 5.49 11.65
N VAL A 18 -2.58 4.31 11.11
CA VAL A 18 -1.46 4.13 10.16
C VAL A 18 -1.90 4.62 8.79
N SER A 19 -1.47 5.82 8.42
CA SER A 19 -1.59 6.35 7.07
C SER A 19 -0.24 6.23 6.37
N LEU A 20 -0.17 5.45 5.30
CA LEU A 20 1.08 5.23 4.57
C LEU A 20 0.99 5.96 3.22
N ARG A 21 1.95 6.84 2.94
CA ARG A 21 1.99 7.51 1.63
C ARG A 21 1.95 6.51 0.49
N VAL A 22 1.24 6.86 -0.58
CA VAL A 22 1.07 6.01 -1.76
C VAL A 22 2.40 5.57 -2.35
N ASP A 23 3.42 6.44 -2.35
CA ASP A 23 4.78 6.12 -2.84
C ASP A 23 5.41 4.97 -2.05
N LYS A 24 5.30 5.05 -0.73
CA LYS A 24 5.88 4.08 0.19
C LYS A 24 5.07 2.79 0.17
N TYR A 25 3.75 2.88 0.04
CA TYR A 25 2.86 1.73 -0.10
C TYR A 25 3.24 0.90 -1.33
N LEU A 26 3.28 1.52 -2.52
CA LEU A 26 3.63 0.85 -3.79
C LEU A 26 4.96 0.08 -3.71
N SER A 27 5.99 0.66 -3.08
CA SER A 27 7.27 -0.02 -2.87
C SER A 27 7.22 -1.08 -1.77
N SER A 28 6.46 -0.86 -0.69
CA SER A 28 6.42 -1.77 0.46
C SER A 28 5.72 -3.07 0.12
N VAL A 29 4.66 -3.02 -0.70
CA VAL A 29 3.93 -4.21 -1.16
C VAL A 29 4.57 -4.87 -2.40
N ASN A 30 5.76 -4.44 -2.80
CA ASN A 30 6.46 -4.91 -4.00
C ASN A 30 5.61 -4.77 -5.29
N LEU A 31 4.69 -3.79 -5.36
CA LEU A 31 3.96 -3.49 -6.60
C LEU A 31 4.87 -2.86 -7.65
N VAL A 32 5.88 -2.09 -7.22
CA VAL A 32 6.89 -1.49 -8.10
C VAL A 32 8.30 -1.87 -7.66
N LYS A 33 9.19 -2.11 -8.62
CA LYS A 33 10.61 -2.41 -8.36
C LYS A 33 11.44 -1.19 -7.91
N ARG A 34 11.00 0.04 -8.22
CA ARG A 34 11.74 1.28 -7.92
C ARG A 34 10.82 2.39 -7.44
N ARG A 35 11.28 3.17 -6.46
CA ARG A 35 10.55 4.32 -5.89
C ARG A 35 10.26 5.42 -6.92
N THR A 36 11.18 5.62 -7.85
CA THR A 36 11.04 6.57 -8.97
C THR A 36 9.86 6.23 -9.87
N ILE A 37 9.60 4.94 -10.11
CA ILE A 37 8.46 4.48 -10.93
C ILE A 37 7.14 4.77 -10.20
N ALA A 38 7.05 4.49 -8.90
CA ALA A 38 5.86 4.87 -8.12
C ALA A 38 5.60 6.38 -8.18
N GLN A 39 6.64 7.20 -7.98
CA GLN A 39 6.50 8.65 -8.05
C GLN A 39 6.07 9.12 -9.43
N ASP A 40 6.65 8.55 -10.49
CA ASP A 40 6.29 8.88 -11.86
C ASP A 40 4.84 8.51 -12.18
N MET A 41 4.38 7.32 -11.78
CA MET A 41 2.98 6.90 -11.96
C MET A 41 2.00 7.83 -11.24
N VAL A 42 2.32 8.20 -10.00
CA VAL A 42 1.47 9.12 -9.22
C VAL A 42 1.51 10.53 -9.81
N LYS A 43 2.66 11.00 -10.30
CA LYS A 43 2.83 12.32 -10.93
C LYS A 43 2.19 12.42 -12.31
N SER A 44 2.28 11.35 -13.09
CA SER A 44 1.62 11.18 -14.39
C SER A 44 0.09 11.11 -14.24
N GLY A 45 -0.40 10.93 -13.01
CA GLY A 45 -1.83 10.95 -12.73
C GLY A 45 -2.53 9.67 -13.15
N VAL A 46 -1.78 8.58 -13.31
CA VAL A 46 -2.32 7.25 -13.65
C VAL A 46 -2.77 6.48 -12.41
N VAL A 47 -2.41 6.93 -11.21
CA VAL A 47 -2.83 6.32 -9.94
C VAL A 47 -4.01 7.09 -9.37
N PHE A 48 -5.09 6.39 -9.06
CA PHE A 48 -6.30 6.89 -8.43
C PHE A 48 -6.53 6.11 -7.14
N ILE A 49 -6.90 6.79 -6.07
CA ILE A 49 -7.29 6.19 -4.79
C ILE A 49 -8.76 6.52 -4.58
N ASN A 50 -9.60 5.49 -4.46
CA ASN A 50 -11.04 5.60 -4.29
C ASN A 50 -11.70 6.48 -5.37
N GLY A 51 -11.25 6.34 -6.61
CA GLY A 51 -11.71 7.14 -7.76
C GLY A 51 -11.14 8.56 -7.84
N VAL A 52 -10.32 8.99 -6.88
CA VAL A 52 -9.68 10.32 -6.85
C VAL A 52 -8.23 10.21 -7.26
N GLN A 53 -7.76 11.08 -8.17
CA GLN A 53 -6.36 11.08 -8.58
C GLN A 53 -5.43 11.22 -7.37
N ALA A 54 -4.55 10.22 -7.19
CA ALA A 54 -3.62 10.18 -6.08
C ALA A 54 -2.52 11.21 -6.30
N LYS A 55 -2.26 12.05 -5.30
CA LYS A 55 -1.09 12.92 -5.28
C LYS A 55 0.08 12.19 -4.60
N PRO A 56 1.34 12.54 -4.91
CA PRO A 56 2.50 11.90 -4.26
C PRO A 56 2.58 12.17 -2.75
N SER A 57 1.82 13.16 -2.26
CA SER A 57 1.66 13.43 -0.82
C SER A 57 0.39 12.83 -0.22
N LYS A 58 -0.35 12.02 -0.97
CA LYS A 58 -1.57 11.38 -0.50
C LYS A 58 -1.23 10.12 0.29
N ASP A 59 -1.85 9.99 1.44
CA ASP A 59 -1.78 8.78 2.25
C ASP A 59 -2.86 7.78 1.84
N VAL A 60 -2.46 6.52 1.77
CA VAL A 60 -3.30 5.34 1.57
C VAL A 60 -3.67 4.78 2.93
N LYS A 61 -4.92 4.38 3.08
CA LYS A 61 -5.46 3.72 4.27
C LYS A 61 -5.88 2.30 3.94
N VAL A 62 -6.05 1.50 4.99
CA VAL A 62 -6.65 0.18 4.84
C VAL A 62 -8.08 0.33 4.33
N GLY A 63 -8.45 -0.46 3.32
CA GLY A 63 -9.76 -0.42 2.67
C GLY A 63 -9.82 0.48 1.43
N ASP A 64 -8.78 1.29 1.15
CA ASP A 64 -8.73 2.09 -0.06
C ASP A 64 -8.62 1.22 -1.32
N THR A 65 -9.21 1.69 -2.43
CA THR A 65 -9.04 1.08 -3.75
C THR A 65 -8.10 1.91 -4.59
N ILE A 66 -6.94 1.37 -4.92
CA ILE A 66 -5.95 1.96 -5.81
C ILE A 66 -6.23 1.49 -7.24
N GLU A 67 -6.71 2.37 -8.10
CA GLU A 67 -6.78 2.14 -9.53
C GLU A 67 -5.51 2.68 -10.21
N ILE A 68 -4.86 1.85 -11.01
CA ILE A 68 -3.68 2.20 -11.79
C ILE A 68 -4.03 2.04 -13.27
N ARG A 69 -4.07 3.15 -13.99
CA ARG A 69 -4.30 3.19 -15.44
C ARG A 69 -3.00 2.98 -16.18
N TYR A 70 -2.74 1.74 -16.57
CA TYR A 70 -1.62 1.44 -17.46
C TYR A 70 -2.00 1.75 -18.91
N LEU A 71 -1.00 1.94 -19.78
CA LEU A 71 -1.23 2.09 -21.23
C LEU A 71 -2.00 0.91 -21.85
N LYS A 72 -1.91 -0.29 -21.24
CA LYS A 72 -2.57 -1.51 -21.70
C LYS A 72 -3.92 -1.79 -21.00
N GLY A 73 -4.39 -0.91 -20.12
CA GLY A 73 -5.66 -1.07 -19.39
C GLY A 73 -5.60 -0.57 -17.95
N ALA A 74 -6.77 -0.27 -17.39
CA ALA A 74 -6.91 0.07 -15.98
C ALA A 74 -6.88 -1.19 -15.11
N LYS A 75 -6.01 -1.21 -14.11
CA LYS A 75 -5.97 -2.26 -13.09
C LYS A 75 -6.39 -1.69 -11.76
N GLN A 76 -7.30 -2.36 -11.07
CA GLN A 76 -7.74 -1.94 -9.75
C GLN A 76 -7.13 -2.85 -8.69
N TYR A 77 -6.73 -2.27 -7.57
CA TYR A 77 -6.09 -2.94 -6.45
C TYR A 77 -6.76 -2.50 -5.17
N LYS A 78 -7.32 -3.42 -4.41
CA LYS A 78 -7.87 -3.12 -3.09
C LYS A 78 -6.80 -3.29 -2.02
N VAL A 79 -6.66 -2.28 -1.18
CA VAL A 79 -5.78 -2.30 -0.01
C VAL A 79 -6.52 -3.03 1.10
N LEU A 80 -6.10 -4.26 1.39
CA LEU A 80 -6.64 -5.05 2.49
C LEU A 80 -5.94 -4.74 3.81
N LYS A 81 -4.65 -4.37 3.75
CA LYS A 81 -3.84 -4.10 4.93
C LYS A 81 -2.68 -3.17 4.59
N ILE A 82 -2.31 -2.29 5.52
CA ILE A 82 -1.13 -1.42 5.38
C ILE A 82 0.01 -2.05 6.18
N PRO A 83 1.15 -2.37 5.56
CA PRO A 83 2.30 -2.84 6.29
C PRO A 83 2.92 -1.70 7.10
N THR A 84 2.96 -1.85 8.42
CA THR A 84 3.67 -0.94 9.34
C THR A 84 5.17 -1.24 9.43
N THR A 85 5.59 -2.42 8.95
CA THR A 85 6.97 -2.90 8.94
C THR A 85 7.74 -2.46 7.69
N LYS A 86 9.07 -2.43 7.77
CA LYS A 86 9.99 -1.86 6.76
C LYS A 86 9.81 -2.46 5.36
N THR A 87 9.42 -3.73 5.27
CA THR A 87 9.12 -4.47 4.04
C THR A 87 8.22 -5.66 4.39
N ILE A 88 7.24 -6.00 3.56
CA ILE A 88 6.52 -7.28 3.70
C ILE A 88 7.19 -8.40 2.89
N PRO A 89 7.21 -9.64 3.42
CA PRO A 89 7.65 -10.79 2.66
C PRO A 89 6.73 -11.04 1.46
N LYS A 90 7.31 -11.48 0.35
CA LYS A 90 6.60 -11.68 -0.93
C LYS A 90 5.41 -12.65 -0.81
N SER A 91 5.50 -13.62 0.11
CA SER A 91 4.45 -14.60 0.39
C SER A 91 3.21 -14.02 1.07
N ALA A 92 3.32 -12.81 1.64
CA ALA A 92 2.19 -12.17 2.31
C ALA A 92 1.53 -11.12 1.43
N LYS A 93 2.10 -10.76 0.27
CA LYS A 93 1.59 -9.69 -0.62
C LYS A 93 0.08 -9.77 -0.83
N ASP A 94 -0.40 -10.98 -1.04
CA ASP A 94 -1.76 -11.33 -1.44
C ASP A 94 -2.77 -11.05 -0.30
N GLU A 95 -2.30 -10.99 0.95
CA GLU A 95 -3.07 -10.60 2.13
C GLU A 95 -3.12 -9.08 2.36
N TYR A 96 -2.21 -8.31 1.75
CA TYR A 96 -2.17 -6.85 1.88
C TYR A 96 -2.83 -6.15 0.69
N VAL A 97 -2.72 -6.71 -0.51
CA VAL A 97 -3.29 -6.14 -1.73
C VAL A 97 -4.02 -7.21 -2.55
N GLN A 98 -5.27 -6.93 -2.89
CA GLN A 98 -6.08 -7.77 -3.76
C GLN A 98 -6.23 -7.09 -5.13
N GLU A 99 -5.78 -7.76 -6.19
CA GLU A 99 -6.03 -7.29 -7.55
C GLU A 99 -7.50 -7.54 -7.92
N LEU A 100 -8.21 -6.47 -8.25
CA LEU A 100 -9.55 -6.49 -8.81
C LEU A 100 -9.39 -6.45 -10.34
N GLN A 101 -9.28 -7.63 -10.95
CA GLN A 101 -9.41 -7.77 -12.40
C GLN A 101 -10.90 -7.98 -12.71
N SER A 102 -11.47 -7.17 -13.60
CA SER A 102 -12.78 -7.43 -14.21
C SER A 102 -12.62 -7.62 -15.70
#